data_AF-A0A1R3TRH3-F1
#
_entry.id   AF-A0A1R3TRH3-F1
#
_cell.length_a   1.000
_cell.length_b   1.000
_cell.length_c   1.000
_cell.angle_alpha   90.00
_cell.angle_beta   90.00
_cell.angle_gamma   90.00
#
_symmetry.space_group_name_H-M   'P 1'
#
loop_
_entity.id
_entity.type
_entity.pdbx_description
1 polymer ?
#
loop_
_entity_poly.entity_id
_entity_poly.type
_entity_poly.pdbx_seq_one_letter_code
_entity_poly.pdbx_strand_id
1 'polypeptide(L)'
;MKRRDGVKKITILQAAFNPYYAEAFGLIFKLSYASEGKNTPRLEVFADSELAREKEWRIYGAIPDDDLDNVVEIKFREPGEDKEFSVASRVFRAQFIRVDHQEFTYAHGSNELLLLYEFEVSKLD
;
A
#
# COMPACT_ATOMS: atom_id res chain seq x y z
N MET A 1 -1.66 -7.61 29.04
CA MET A 1 -2.18 -7.74 27.67
C MET A 1 -1.05 -7.39 26.70
N LYS A 2 -0.33 -8.38 26.15
CA LYS A 2 0.80 -8.12 25.23
C LYS A 2 0.23 -7.55 23.93
N ARG A 3 0.65 -6.35 23.54
CA ARG A 3 0.26 -5.77 22.24
C ARG A 3 0.77 -6.69 21.14
N ARG A 4 -0.05 -6.96 20.13
CA ARG A 4 0.36 -7.63 18.89
C ARG A 4 1.22 -6.66 18.08
N ASP A 5 2.41 -6.32 18.57
CA ASP A 5 3.29 -5.33 17.94
C ASP A 5 3.84 -5.78 16.56
N GLY A 6 3.57 -7.03 16.16
CA GLY A 6 3.94 -7.60 14.86
C GLY A 6 2.88 -7.50 13.77
N VAL A 7 1.70 -6.93 14.05
CA VAL A 7 0.60 -6.81 13.07
C VAL A 7 0.05 -5.39 13.03
N LYS A 8 -0.12 -4.84 11.83
CA LYS A 8 -0.70 -3.51 11.59
C LYS A 8 -1.76 -3.58 10.50
N LYS A 9 -2.93 -3.01 10.80
CA LYS A 9 -3.97 -2.77 9.80
C LYS A 9 -3.69 -1.44 9.09
N ILE A 10 -3.78 -1.44 7.77
CA ILE A 10 -3.62 -0.26 6.93
C ILE A 10 -4.81 -0.10 5.99
N THR A 11 -5.11 1.13 5.62
CA THR A 11 -6.17 1.46 4.67
C THR A 11 -5.66 2.46 3.65
N ILE A 12 -5.98 2.27 2.38
CA ILE A 12 -5.56 3.18 1.31
C ILE A 12 -6.78 3.50 0.44
N LEU A 13 -7.04 4.80 0.30
CA LEU A 13 -8.12 5.32 -0.54
C LEU A 13 -7.64 5.45 -1.98
N GLN A 14 -8.41 4.91 -2.92
CA GLN A 14 -8.15 5.08 -4.34
C GLN A 14 -8.84 6.35 -4.84
N ALA A 15 -8.04 7.37 -5.08
CA ALA A 15 -8.47 8.63 -5.69
C ALA A 15 -7.72 8.89 -6.98
N ALA A 16 -8.15 9.88 -7.76
CA ALA A 16 -7.39 10.33 -8.92
C ALA A 16 -5.92 10.60 -8.55
N PHE A 17 -5.01 10.06 -9.35
CA PHE A 17 -3.57 10.08 -9.14
C PHE A 17 -3.04 9.35 -7.89
N ASN A 18 -3.86 8.57 -7.18
CA ASN A 18 -3.49 7.76 -5.99
C ASN A 18 -2.53 8.47 -5.01
N PRO A 19 -2.82 9.70 -4.54
CA PRO A 19 -1.92 10.44 -3.65
C PRO A 19 -1.81 9.79 -2.25
N TYR A 20 -2.77 8.95 -1.90
CA TYR A 20 -2.84 8.31 -0.58
C TYR A 20 -1.87 7.13 -0.48
N TYR A 21 -1.27 7.02 0.70
CA TYR A 21 -0.41 5.93 1.11
C TYR A 21 -0.69 5.59 2.57
N ALA A 22 -0.21 4.44 3.01
CA ALA A 22 -0.20 4.06 4.41
C ALA A 22 1.21 3.67 4.86
N GLU A 23 1.43 3.71 6.17
CA GLU A 23 2.74 3.40 6.76
C GLU A 23 2.64 2.21 7.73
N ALA A 24 3.52 1.23 7.56
CA ALA A 24 3.69 0.16 8.54
C ALA A 24 5.14 -0.29 8.60
N PHE A 25 5.66 -0.45 9.83
CA PHE A 25 6.99 -1.02 10.09
C PHE A 25 8.19 -0.34 9.37
N GLY A 26 8.08 0.96 9.08
CA GLY A 26 9.10 1.72 8.35
C GLY A 26 8.98 1.61 6.82
N LEU A 27 7.90 1.00 6.33
CA LEU A 27 7.55 0.88 4.93
C LEU A 27 6.39 1.81 4.59
N ILE A 28 6.40 2.29 3.36
CA ILE A 28 5.30 2.99 2.70
C ILE A 28 4.58 2.00 1.79
N PHE A 29 3.24 2.02 1.84
CA PHE A 29 2.36 1.23 0.99
C PHE A 29 1.52 2.18 0.15
N LYS A 30 1.60 2.07 -1.17
CA LYS A 30 0.88 2.93 -2.11
C LYS A 30 0.14 2.07 -3.14
N LEU A 31 -1.05 2.51 -3.57
CA LEU A 31 -1.73 1.88 -4.69
C LEU A 31 -1.02 2.23 -6.00
N SER A 32 -0.63 1.22 -6.77
CA SER A 32 -0.05 1.43 -8.09
C SER A 32 -1.06 2.04 -9.06
N TYR A 33 -0.55 2.79 -10.03
CA TYR A 33 -1.33 3.29 -11.17
C TYR A 33 -1.78 2.18 -12.12
N ALA A 34 -1.06 1.05 -12.15
CA ALA A 34 -1.29 -0.04 -13.09
C ALA A 34 -2.35 -1.06 -12.61
N SER A 35 -3.47 -0.62 -12.05
CA SER A 35 -4.55 -1.53 -11.62
C SER A 35 -5.33 -2.09 -12.82
N GLU A 36 -5.48 -3.42 -12.91
CA GLU A 36 -6.22 -4.09 -14.00
C GLU A 36 -7.73 -4.24 -13.74
N GLY A 37 -8.24 -3.76 -12.60
CA GLY A 37 -9.66 -3.85 -12.25
C GLY A 37 -9.98 -3.16 -10.93
N LYS A 38 -11.28 -3.02 -10.63
CA LYS A 38 -11.78 -2.33 -9.43
C LYS A 38 -11.52 -3.08 -8.11
N ASN A 39 -11.20 -4.38 -8.15
CA ASN A 39 -11.04 -5.23 -6.96
C ASN A 39 -9.69 -5.94 -6.91
N THR A 40 -8.75 -5.59 -7.79
CA THR A 40 -7.45 -6.25 -7.92
C THR A 40 -6.33 -5.25 -7.60
N PRO A 41 -6.19 -4.85 -6.32
CA PRO A 41 -5.22 -3.81 -5.97
C PRO A 41 -3.80 -4.31 -6.20
N ARG A 42 -2.95 -3.38 -6.63
CA ARG A 42 -1.51 -3.54 -6.67
C ARG A 42 -0.89 -2.57 -5.67
N LEU A 43 -0.05 -3.07 -4.79
CA LEU A 43 0.69 -2.25 -3.83
C LEU A 43 2.13 -2.09 -4.30
N GLU A 44 2.56 -0.84 -4.44
CA GLU A 44 3.97 -0.48 -4.44
C GLU A 44 4.39 -0.31 -2.99
N VAL A 45 5.41 -1.07 -2.57
CA VAL A 45 5.90 -1.09 -1.20
C VAL A 45 7.38 -0.78 -1.19
N PHE A 46 7.79 0.21 -0.39
CA PHE A 46 9.18 0.63 -0.31
C PHE A 46 9.54 1.16 1.08
N ALA A 47 10.84 1.14 1.40
CA ALA A 47 11.33 1.70 2.66
C ALA A 47 11.25 3.24 2.65
N ASP A 48 10.89 3.84 3.78
CA ASP A 48 10.97 5.30 3.98
C ASP A 48 12.44 5.76 4.15
N SER A 49 13.19 5.66 3.06
CA SER A 49 14.62 5.99 2.95
C SER A 49 14.83 7.44 2.49
N GLU A 50 16.06 7.93 2.61
CA GLU A 50 16.46 9.24 2.04
C GLU A 50 16.18 9.31 0.54
N LEU A 51 16.55 8.26 -0.20
CA LEU A 51 16.25 8.13 -1.63
C LEU A 51 14.75 8.26 -1.93
N ALA A 52 13.89 7.58 -1.15
CA ALA A 52 12.44 7.65 -1.34
C ALA A 52 11.88 9.06 -1.13
N ARG A 53 12.50 9.85 -0.24
CA ARG A 53 12.14 11.25 0.01
C ARG A 53 12.64 12.16 -1.10
N GLU A 54 13.88 12.00 -1.53
CA GLU A 54 14.47 12.75 -2.64
C GLU A 54 13.71 12.56 -3.96
N LYS A 55 13.18 11.34 -4.18
CA LYS A 55 12.40 10.99 -5.37
C LYS A 55 10.89 11.20 -5.20
N GLU A 56 10.46 11.71 -4.04
CA GLU A 56 9.05 11.95 -3.71
C GLU A 56 8.14 10.74 -3.96
N TRP A 57 8.64 9.53 -3.66
CA TRP A 57 7.91 8.28 -3.95
C TRP A 57 6.58 8.16 -3.20
N ARG A 58 6.41 8.85 -2.08
CA ARG A 58 5.11 8.95 -1.40
C ARG A 58 4.04 9.55 -2.33
N ILE A 59 4.41 10.50 -3.18
CA ILE A 59 3.53 11.19 -4.12
C ILE A 59 3.43 10.40 -5.42
N TYR A 60 4.57 10.04 -6.02
CA TYR A 60 4.63 9.51 -7.38
C TYR A 60 4.71 7.99 -7.49
N GLY A 61 4.87 7.30 -6.37
CA GLY A 61 5.14 5.87 -6.36
C GLY A 61 6.60 5.56 -6.69
N ALA A 62 6.91 4.28 -6.71
CA ALA A 62 8.23 3.77 -7.04
C ALA A 62 8.07 2.63 -8.05
N ILE A 63 8.73 2.76 -9.20
CA ILE A 63 8.80 1.69 -10.19
C ILE A 63 9.92 0.74 -9.73
N PRO A 64 9.64 -0.55 -9.53
CA PRO A 64 10.70 -1.53 -9.31
C PRO A 64 11.65 -1.48 -10.50
N ASP A 65 12.91 -1.16 -10.24
CA ASP A 65 14.02 -1.31 -11.18
C ASP A 65 14.84 -2.51 -10.71
N ASP A 66 15.49 -3.21 -11.64
CA ASP A 66 16.22 -4.46 -11.34
C ASP A 66 17.37 -4.25 -10.32
N ASP A 67 17.77 -3.00 -10.08
CA ASP A 67 18.81 -2.59 -9.14
C ASP A 67 18.28 -2.12 -7.76
N LEU A 68 16.97 -2.17 -7.50
CA LEU A 68 16.35 -1.60 -6.29
C LEU A 68 15.73 -2.67 -5.36
N ASP A 69 16.54 -3.28 -4.50
CA ASP A 69 16.11 -4.21 -3.42
C ASP A 69 15.16 -3.57 -2.38
N ASN A 70 14.94 -2.27 -2.46
CA ASN A 70 14.13 -1.48 -1.54
C ASN A 70 12.70 -1.20 -2.03
N VAL A 71 12.31 -1.73 -3.20
CA VAL A 71 10.96 -1.56 -3.78
C VAL A 71 10.42 -2.92 -4.21
N VAL A 72 9.14 -3.18 -3.92
CA VAL A 72 8.44 -4.37 -4.41
C VAL A 72 7.02 -4.02 -4.83
N GLU A 73 6.52 -4.69 -5.88
CA GLU A 73 5.11 -4.65 -6.25
C GLU A 73 4.39 -5.93 -5.80
N ILE A 74 3.26 -5.78 -5.11
CA ILE A 74 2.44 -6.88 -4.64
C ILE A 74 1.09 -6.83 -5.35
N LYS A 75 0.71 -7.90 -6.04
CA LYS A 75 -0.55 -8.01 -6.78
C LYS A 75 -1.52 -8.91 -6.05
N PHE A 76 -2.71 -8.40 -5.73
CA PHE A 76 -3.80 -9.17 -5.15
C PHE A 76 -4.91 -9.40 -6.17
N ARG A 77 -5.54 -10.58 -6.10
CA ARG A 77 -6.68 -10.91 -6.97
C ARG A 77 -8.03 -10.79 -6.27
N GLU A 78 -8.08 -11.10 -4.99
CA GLU A 78 -9.32 -11.10 -4.21
C GLU A 78 -9.06 -10.95 -2.70
N PRO A 79 -10.07 -10.50 -1.93
CA PRO A 79 -10.00 -10.48 -0.47
C PRO A 79 -9.71 -11.86 0.12
N GLY A 80 -8.89 -11.91 1.16
CA GLY A 80 -8.37 -13.11 1.80
C GLY A 80 -6.99 -13.54 1.29
N GLU A 81 -6.53 -13.04 0.14
CA GLU A 81 -5.20 -13.37 -0.38
C GLU A 81 -4.08 -12.85 0.52
N ASP A 82 -3.12 -13.73 0.79
CA ASP A 82 -1.88 -13.44 1.51
C ASP A 82 -0.69 -13.46 0.54
N LYS A 83 0.19 -12.47 0.68
CA LYS A 83 1.43 -12.37 -0.09
C LYS A 83 2.59 -12.10 0.86
N GLU A 84 3.59 -12.96 0.79
CA GLU A 84 4.89 -12.71 1.41
C GLU A 84 5.72 -11.84 0.48
N PHE A 85 6.49 -10.92 1.05
CA PHE A 85 7.34 -10.01 0.30
C PHE A 85 8.56 -9.61 1.14
N SER A 86 9.59 -9.14 0.46
CA SER A 86 10.81 -8.64 1.09
C SER A 86 11.14 -7.22 0.64
N VAL A 87 11.56 -6.38 1.58
CA VAL A 87 12.11 -5.04 1.30
C VAL A 87 13.36 -4.87 2.15
N ALA A 88 14.49 -4.53 1.52
CA ALA A 88 15.78 -4.37 2.20
C ALA A 88 16.13 -5.56 3.12
N SER A 89 16.02 -6.77 2.57
CA SER A 89 16.30 -8.06 3.25
C SER A 89 15.40 -8.40 4.45
N ARG A 90 14.36 -7.61 4.73
CA ARG A 90 13.36 -7.91 5.78
C ARG A 90 12.11 -8.51 5.18
N VAL A 91 11.54 -9.51 5.84
CA VAL A 91 10.43 -10.31 5.31
C VAL A 91 9.12 -9.94 6.02
N PHE A 92 8.08 -9.76 5.22
CA PHE A 92 6.77 -9.33 5.67
C PHE A 92 5.69 -10.16 4.97
N ARG A 93 4.48 -10.10 5.52
CA ARG A 93 3.27 -10.60 4.88
C ARG A 93 2.23 -9.50 4.83
N ALA A 94 1.60 -9.34 3.67
CA ALA A 94 0.42 -8.52 3.49
C ALA A 94 -0.78 -9.39 3.12
N GLN A 95 -1.90 -9.18 3.80
CA GLN A 95 -3.18 -9.79 3.48
C GLN A 95 -4.12 -8.71 2.95
N PHE A 96 -4.76 -8.97 1.82
CA PHE A 96 -5.86 -8.13 1.34
C PHE A 96 -7.13 -8.52 2.10
N ILE A 97 -7.65 -7.64 2.95
CA ILE A 97 -8.78 -7.99 3.84
C ILE A 97 -10.12 -7.79 3.15
N ARG A 98 -10.32 -6.61 2.56
CA ARG A 98 -11.57 -6.23 1.87
C ARG A 98 -11.39 -4.91 1.12
N VAL A 99 -12.33 -4.64 0.22
CA VAL A 99 -12.52 -3.35 -0.40
C VAL A 99 -13.93 -2.86 -0.11
N ASP A 100 -14.04 -1.62 0.36
CA ASP A 100 -15.30 -0.95 0.66
C ASP A 100 -15.41 0.33 -0.17
N HIS A 101 -16.59 0.97 -0.14
CA HIS A 101 -16.78 2.30 -0.69
C HIS A 101 -16.79 3.33 0.44
N GLN A 102 -16.12 4.47 0.23
CA GLN A 102 -16.09 5.60 1.14
C GLN A 102 -16.49 6.87 0.40
N GLU A 103 -17.45 7.61 0.96
CA GLU A 103 -17.77 8.95 0.46
C GLU A 103 -16.63 9.91 0.79
N PHE A 104 -16.16 10.64 -0.22
CA PHE A 104 -15.10 11.62 -0.11
C PHE A 104 -15.57 12.98 -0.64
N THR A 105 -15.45 14.02 0.19
CA THR A 105 -15.77 15.39 -0.18
C THR A 105 -14.49 16.12 -0.59
N TYR A 106 -14.42 16.52 -1.86
CA TYR A 106 -13.33 17.34 -2.36
C TYR A 106 -13.43 18.78 -1.87
N ALA A 107 -12.31 19.51 -1.90
CA ALA A 107 -12.26 20.90 -1.43
C ALA A 107 -13.25 21.85 -2.15
N HIS A 108 -13.57 21.59 -3.42
CA HIS A 108 -14.58 22.33 -4.18
C HIS A 108 -16.04 21.92 -3.90
N GLY A 109 -16.27 20.99 -2.95
CA GLY A 109 -17.59 20.63 -2.44
C GLY A 109 -18.29 19.47 -3.17
N SER A 110 -17.71 18.90 -4.23
CA SER A 110 -18.26 17.66 -4.81
C SER A 110 -18.00 16.45 -3.91
N ASN A 111 -18.94 15.50 -3.92
CA ASN A 111 -18.80 14.21 -3.28
C ASN A 111 -18.58 13.13 -4.34
N GLU A 112 -17.65 12.22 -4.07
CA GLU A 112 -17.46 11.01 -4.86
C GLU A 112 -17.43 9.79 -3.96
N LEU A 113 -17.90 8.67 -4.50
CA LEU A 113 -17.81 7.38 -3.84
C LEU A 113 -16.52 6.69 -4.31
N LEU A 114 -15.51 6.69 -3.46
CA LEU A 114 -14.18 6.15 -3.75
C LEU A 114 -13.99 4.77 -3.12
N LEU A 115 -13.06 3.99 -3.68
CA LEU A 115 -12.73 2.67 -3.14
C LEU A 115 -11.72 2.80 -2.00
N LEU A 116 -12.03 2.17 -0.87
CA LEU A 116 -11.15 2.07 0.29
C LEU A 116 -10.68 0.63 0.43
N TYR A 117 -9.39 0.41 0.22
CA TYR A 117 -8.79 -0.91 0.37
C TYR A 117 -8.26 -1.07 1.79
N GLU A 118 -8.53 -2.23 2.38
CA GLU A 118 -8.07 -2.60 3.71
C GLU A 118 -7.11 -3.78 3.63
N PHE A 119 -5.96 -3.64 4.28
CA PHE A 119 -4.94 -4.68 4.36
C PHE A 119 -4.50 -4.90 5.81
N GLU A 120 -4.01 -6.09 6.09
CA GLU A 120 -3.25 -6.41 7.30
C GLU A 120 -1.80 -6.71 6.91
N VAL A 121 -0.85 -6.07 7.58
CA VAL A 121 0.58 -6.26 7.35
C VAL A 121 1.20 -6.81 8.62
N SER A 122 2.07 -7.80 8.46
CA SER A 122 2.82 -8.40 9.57
C SER A 122 4.30 -8.54 9.26
N LYS A 123 5.10 -8.47 10.32
CA LYS A 123 6.52 -8.84 10.31
C LYS A 123 6.64 -10.36 10.44
N LEU A 124 7.48 -10.98 9.62
CA LEU A 124 7.82 -12.41 9.73
C LEU A 124 9.22 -12.63 10.32
N ASP A 125 9.96 -11.54 10.55
CA ASP A 125 11.31 -11.45 11.13
C ASP A 125 11.31 -11.27 12.65
#